data_AF-A0A1J9NZC3-F1
#
_entry.id   AF-A0A1J9NZC3-F1
#
_cell.length_a   1.000
_cell.length_b   1.000
_cell.length_c   1.000
_cell.angle_alpha   90.00
_cell.angle_beta   90.00
_cell.angle_gamma   90.00
#
_symmetry.space_group_name_H-M   'P 1'
#
loop_
_entity.id
_entity.type
_entity.pdbx_description
1 polymer ?
#
loop_
_entity_poly.entity_id
_entity_poly.type
_entity_poly.pdbx_seq_one_letter_code
_entity_poly.pdbx_strand_id
1 'polypeptide(L)'
;TGCIIGTMAATFLAVHRSDKLLAVLASLLLLEIAAERAAAKDGVHGPGTFLPAFIDELFALRQWAVDWRSGDAAAGAQSSNDDAFAVDENIFRKMAKVHLINM
;
A
#
# COMPACT_ATOMS: atom_id res chain seq x y z
N THR A 1 13.77 3.97 11.75
CA THR A 1 12.49 3.41 11.23
C THR A 1 11.37 3.40 12.27
N GLY A 2 11.61 3.34 13.58
CA GLY A 2 10.52 3.33 14.59
C GLY A 2 9.57 4.54 14.59
N CYS A 3 10.09 5.77 14.48
CA CYS A 3 9.25 6.97 14.54
C CYS A 3 8.23 7.07 13.40
N ILE A 4 8.64 6.69 12.17
CA ILE A 4 7.75 6.73 11.00
C ILE A 4 6.60 5.73 11.14
N ILE A 5 6.81 4.57 11.78
CA ILE A 5 5.74 3.60 12.05
C ILE A 5 4.67 4.23 12.95
N GLY A 6 5.07 4.91 14.02
CA GLY A 6 4.14 5.61 14.91
C GLY A 6 3.34 6.70 14.20
N THR A 7 4.01 7.51 13.38
CA THR A 7 3.34 8.53 12.56
C THR A 7 2.36 7.91 11.56
N MET A 8 2.76 6.84 10.88
CA MET A 8 1.91 6.19 9.88
C MET A 8 0.68 5.53 10.51
N ALA A 9 0.85 4.82 11.61
CA ALA A 9 -0.26 4.28 12.39
C ALA A 9 -1.24 5.39 12.81
N ALA A 10 -0.74 6.54 13.29
CA ALA A 10 -1.58 7.68 13.67
C ALA A 10 -2.35 8.26 12.47
N THR A 11 -1.72 8.41 11.30
CA THR A 11 -2.39 8.92 10.10
C THR A 11 -3.50 7.99 9.60
N PHE A 12 -3.28 6.67 9.63
CA PHE A 12 -4.30 5.69 9.21
C PHE A 12 -5.45 5.64 10.20
N LEU A 13 -5.16 5.67 11.51
CA LEU A 13 -6.18 5.78 12.56
C LEU A 13 -7.00 7.08 12.45
N ALA A 14 -6.41 8.16 11.93
CA ALA A 14 -7.12 9.41 11.75
C ALA A 14 -8.23 9.29 10.68
N VAL A 15 -8.00 8.50 9.63
CA VAL A 15 -8.93 8.30 8.50
C VAL A 15 -9.87 7.11 8.74
N HIS A 16 -9.41 6.05 9.40
CA HIS A 16 -10.17 4.84 9.68
C HIS A 16 -10.29 4.59 11.19
N ARG A 17 -11.30 5.18 11.83
CA ARG A 17 -11.49 5.19 13.29
C ARG A 17 -12.20 3.95 13.86
N SER A 18 -12.93 3.22 13.01
CA SER A 18 -13.80 2.09 13.41
C SER A 18 -12.98 0.85 13.76
N ASP A 19 -12.20 0.35 12.79
CA ASP A 19 -11.30 -0.77 12.98
C ASP A 19 -9.86 -0.29 13.12
N LYS A 20 -9.38 -0.28 14.36
CA LYS A 20 -8.02 0.15 14.72
C LYS A 20 -6.97 -0.87 14.28
N LEU A 21 -7.29 -2.16 14.33
CA LEU A 21 -6.36 -3.21 13.92
C LEU A 21 -6.14 -3.13 12.41
N LEU A 22 -7.22 -3.01 11.63
CA LEU A 22 -7.15 -2.85 10.18
C LEU A 22 -6.39 -1.58 9.79
N ALA A 23 -6.66 -0.46 10.46
CA ALA A 23 -5.98 0.81 10.19
C ALA A 23 -4.45 0.71 10.41
N VAL A 24 -4.04 0.16 11.56
CA VAL A 24 -2.61 -0.01 11.87
C VAL A 24 -1.97 -1.03 10.94
N LEU A 25 -2.64 -2.16 10.67
CA LEU A 25 -2.13 -3.20 9.78
C LEU A 25 -1.93 -2.66 8.35
N ALA A 26 -2.89 -1.90 7.82
CA ALA A 26 -2.76 -1.28 6.51
C ALA A 26 -1.57 -0.30 6.44
N SER A 27 -1.31 0.45 7.52
CA SER A 27 -0.17 1.35 7.60
C SER A 27 1.18 0.61 7.61
N LEU A 28 1.25 -0.55 8.29
CA LEU A 28 2.45 -1.39 8.32
C LEU A 28 2.69 -2.05 6.97
N LEU A 29 1.64 -2.59 6.35
CA LEU A 29 1.75 -3.19 5.01
C LEU A 29 2.25 -2.19 3.98
N LEU A 30 1.77 -0.93 4.02
CA LEU A 30 2.29 0.12 3.14
C LEU A 30 3.80 0.33 3.32
N LEU A 31 4.28 0.38 4.56
CA LEU A 31 5.70 0.55 4.86
C LEU A 31 6.53 -0.67 4.43
N GLU A 32 6.05 -1.89 4.67
CA GLU A 32 6.77 -3.11 4.30
C GLU A 32 6.84 -3.30 2.78
N ILE A 33 5.74 -3.09 2.06
CA ILE A 33 5.71 -3.20 0.60
C ILE A 33 6.64 -2.15 -0.03
N ALA A 34 6.62 -0.90 0.46
CA ALA A 34 7.54 0.13 0.00
C ALA A 34 9.00 -0.23 0.30
N ALA A 35 9.28 -0.81 1.47
CA ALA A 35 10.62 -1.24 1.85
C ALA A 35 11.12 -2.40 0.98
N GLU A 36 10.29 -3.40 0.69
CA GLU A 36 10.63 -4.53 -0.18
C GLU A 36 10.95 -4.04 -1.59
N ARG A 37 10.09 -3.20 -2.17
CA ARG A 37 10.31 -2.60 -3.49
C ARG A 37 11.58 -1.75 -3.54
N ALA A 38 11.86 -1.00 -2.47
CA ALA A 38 13.05 -0.17 -2.39
C ALA A 38 14.32 -0.99 -2.26
N ALA A 39 14.30 -2.06 -1.46
CA ALA A 39 15.44 -2.95 -1.32
C ALA A 39 15.78 -3.69 -2.62
N ALA A 40 14.78 -3.93 -3.48
CA ALA A 40 14.95 -4.57 -4.78
C ALA A 40 15.45 -3.63 -5.90
N LYS A 41 15.54 -2.31 -5.66
CA LYS A 41 15.96 -1.34 -6.69
C LYS A 41 17.45 -1.41 -7.01
N ASP A 42 17.76 -1.35 -8.30
CA ASP A 42 19.12 -1.10 -8.78
C ASP A 42 19.64 0.24 -8.23
N GLY A 43 20.81 0.21 -7.57
CA GLY A 43 21.41 1.39 -6.91
C GLY A 43 21.23 1.44 -5.39
N VAL A 44 20.49 0.49 -4.80
CA VAL A 44 20.45 0.32 -3.35
C VAL A 44 21.57 -0.64 -2.91
N HIS A 45 22.54 -0.11 -2.18
CA HIS A 45 23.78 -0.80 -1.78
C HIS A 45 23.99 -0.79 -0.27
N GLY A 46 23.06 -0.19 0.47
CA GLY A 46 23.14 -0.07 1.91
C GLY A 46 22.08 0.88 2.46
N PRO A 47 22.06 1.11 3.78
CA PRO A 47 21.02 1.90 4.45
C PRO A 47 20.98 3.36 3.97
N GLY A 48 22.11 3.91 3.51
CA GLY A 48 22.19 5.28 3.00
C GLY A 48 21.48 5.49 1.67
N THR A 49 21.59 4.54 0.74
CA THR A 49 20.87 4.58 -0.55
C THR A 49 19.47 3.97 -0.46
N PHE A 50 19.20 3.15 0.56
CA PHE A 50 17.87 2.61 0.82
C PHE A 50 16.86 3.68 1.22
N LEU A 51 17.21 4.60 2.13
CA LEU A 51 16.27 5.60 2.64
C LEU A 51 15.63 6.47 1.52
N PRO A 52 16.37 7.07 0.57
CA PRO A 52 15.75 7.80 -0.52
C PRO A 52 14.91 6.89 -1.42
N ALA A 53 15.39 5.69 -1.77
CA ALA A 53 14.63 4.73 -2.56
C ALA A 53 13.30 4.34 -1.89
N PHE A 54 13.30 4.18 -0.56
CA PHE A 54 12.13 3.87 0.24
C PHE A 54 11.09 5.00 0.24
N ILE A 55 11.53 6.26 0.36
CA ILE A 55 10.62 7.41 0.27
C ILE A 55 10.01 7.52 -1.13
N ASP A 56 10.79 7.25 -2.18
CA ASP A 56 10.30 7.22 -3.57
C ASP A 56 9.25 6.11 -3.78
N GLU A 57 9.45 4.93 -3.21
CA GLU A 57 8.47 3.84 -3.30
C GLU A 57 7.16 4.15 -2.55
N LEU A 58 7.23 4.82 -1.39
CA LEU A 58 6.04 5.31 -0.69
C LEU A 58 5.23 6.28 -1.56
N PHE A 59 5.93 7.19 -2.27
CA PHE A 59 5.28 8.11 -3.21
C PHE A 59 4.67 7.38 -4.41
N ALA A 60 5.39 6.41 -4.99
CA ALA A 60 4.89 5.61 -6.11
C ALA A 60 3.63 4.81 -5.73
N LEU A 61 3.60 4.19 -4.54
CA LEU A 61 2.41 3.49 -4.04
C LEU A 61 1.22 4.43 -3.81
N ARG A 62 1.46 5.63 -3.30
CA ARG A 62 0.42 6.65 -3.18
C ARG A 62 -0.15 7.03 -4.54
N GLN A 63 0.71 7.23 -5.54
CA GLN A 63 0.28 7.60 -6.89
C GLN A 63 -0.55 6.46 -7.51
N TRP A 64 -0.07 5.22 -7.39
CA TRP A 64 -0.80 4.03 -7.82
C TRP A 64 -2.19 3.93 -7.16
N ALA A 65 -2.31 4.21 -5.87
CA ALA A 65 -3.61 4.17 -5.18
C ALA A 65 -4.58 5.27 -5.67
N VAL A 66 -4.07 6.47 -6.01
CA VAL A 66 -4.87 7.55 -6.59
C VAL A 66 -5.32 7.19 -8.01
N ASP A 67 -4.41 6.64 -8.81
CA ASP A 67 -4.69 6.23 -10.19
C ASP A 67 -5.66 5.04 -10.22
N TRP A 68 -5.54 4.11 -9.27
CA TRP A 68 -6.50 3.02 -9.08
C TRP A 68 -7.89 3.57 -8.75
N ARG A 69 -7.99 4.53 -7.82
CA ARG A 69 -9.26 5.19 -7.49
C ARG A 69 -9.88 5.92 -8.67
N SER A 70 -9.08 6.55 -9.54
CA SER A 70 -9.60 7.25 -10.72
C SER A 70 -10.03 6.28 -11.83
N GLY A 71 -9.37 5.12 -11.94
CA GLY A 71 -9.83 3.99 -12.75
C GLY A 71 -11.17 3.41 -12.28
N ASP A 72 -11.37 3.28 -10.97
CA ASP A 72 -12.64 2.84 -10.38
C ASP A 72 -13.73 3.93 -10.45
N ALA A 73 -13.36 5.21 -10.44
CA ALA A 73 -14.31 6.31 -10.66
C ALA A 73 -14.92 6.27 -12.08
N ALA A 74 -14.24 5.62 -13.04
CA ALA A 74 -14.80 5.30 -14.36
C ALA A 74 -15.63 4.00 -14.38
N ALA A 75 -15.58 3.18 -13.32
CA ALA A 75 -16.18 1.84 -13.25
C ALA A 75 -17.31 1.67 -12.20
N GLY A 76 -17.60 2.68 -11.38
CA GLY A 76 -18.91 2.78 -10.69
C GLY A 76 -18.87 2.84 -9.17
N ALA A 77 -19.84 3.60 -8.65
CA ALA A 77 -20.16 3.72 -7.25
C ALA A 77 -20.88 2.47 -6.73
N GLN A 78 -20.23 1.67 -5.86
CA GLN A 78 -20.82 0.85 -4.78
C GLN A 78 -19.64 0.28 -3.96
N SER A 79 -19.65 0.19 -2.63
CA SER A 79 -20.74 -0.23 -1.77
C SER A 79 -20.59 0.36 -0.37
N SER A 80 -21.68 0.90 0.13
CA SER A 80 -21.93 1.20 1.53
C SER A 80 -22.58 -0.02 2.21
N ASN A 81 -22.04 -0.38 3.37
CA ASN A 81 -22.58 -1.25 4.42
C ASN A 81 -22.82 -2.75 4.15
N ASP A 82 -22.19 -3.51 5.04
CA ASP A 82 -22.58 -4.80 5.64
C ASP A 82 -22.60 -6.08 4.78
N ASP A 83 -21.98 -7.10 5.37
CA ASP A 83 -22.01 -8.54 5.06
C ASP A 83 -20.90 -9.13 4.18
N ALA A 84 -20.18 -10.04 4.83
CA ALA A 84 -19.26 -11.04 4.31
C ALA A 84 -17.93 -10.55 3.71
N PHE A 85 -16.85 -10.93 4.40
CA PHE A 85 -15.59 -11.38 3.82
C PHE A 85 -15.88 -12.51 2.79
N ALA A 86 -16.50 -12.17 1.66
CA ALA A 86 -16.37 -12.96 0.45
C ALA A 86 -14.98 -12.64 -0.07
N VAL A 87 -14.03 -13.47 0.36
CA VAL A 87 -12.71 -13.59 -0.23
C VAL A 87 -12.97 -13.90 -1.71
N ASP A 88 -12.97 -12.85 -2.55
CA ASP A 88 -12.82 -13.00 -3.99
C ASP A 88 -11.46 -13.66 -4.18
N GLU A 89 -11.52 -14.99 -4.31
CA GLU A 89 -10.41 -15.83 -4.66
C GLU A 89 -9.77 -15.16 -5.88
N ASN A 90 -8.56 -14.63 -5.69
CA ASN A 90 -7.66 -14.17 -6.75
C ASN A 90 -7.58 -12.67 -7.08
N ILE A 91 -8.00 -11.74 -6.21
CA ILE A 91 -7.60 -10.32 -6.41
C ILE A 91 -6.08 -10.14 -6.24
N PHE A 92 -5.48 -10.76 -5.23
CA PHE A 92 -4.04 -10.72 -4.99
C PHE A 92 -3.25 -11.44 -6.10
N ARG A 93 -3.77 -12.56 -6.65
CA ARG A 93 -3.15 -13.24 -7.80
C ARG A 93 -3.24 -12.42 -9.08
N LYS A 94 -4.35 -11.73 -9.33
CA LYS A 94 -4.49 -10.83 -10.49
C LYS A 94 -3.51 -9.66 -10.40
N MET A 95 -3.37 -9.05 -9.22
CA MET A 95 -2.42 -7.94 -9.02
C MET A 95 -0.96 -8.38 -9.09
N ALA A 96 -0.61 -9.55 -8.53
CA ALA A 96 0.73 -10.12 -8.66
C ALA A 96 1.07 -10.44 -10.13
N LYS A 97 0.09 -10.88 -10.92
CA LYS A 97 0.30 -11.17 -12.35
C LYS A 97 0.54 -9.92 -13.18
N VAL A 98 -0.06 -8.78 -12.84
CA VAL A 98 0.26 -7.48 -13.47
C VAL A 98 1.69 -7.06 -13.16
N HIS A 99 2.16 -7.27 -11.93
CA HIS A 99 3.52 -6.91 -11.54
C HIS A 99 4.60 -7.87 -12.06
N LEU A 100 4.24 -9.12 -12.42
CA LEU A 100 5.14 -10.12 -13.01
C LEU A 100 5.27 -9.99 -14.55
N ILE A 101 4.33 -9.32 -15.22
CA ILE A 101 4.31 -9.21 -16.69
C ILE A 101 5.15 -8.00 -17.19
N ASN A 102 5.58 -7.10 -16.31
CA ASN A 102 6.28 -5.87 -16.70
C ASN A 102 7.71 -5.74 -16.14
N MET A 103 8.39 -6.88 -15.90
CA MET A 103 9.85 -6.94 -15.72
C MET A 103 10.55 -7.12 -17.07
#